data_AF-A0A859R0C8-F1
#
_entry.id   AF-A0A859R0C8-F1
#
_cell.length_a   1.000
_cell.length_b   1.000
_cell.length_c   1.000
_cell.angle_alpha   90.00
_cell.angle_beta   90.00
_cell.angle_gamma   90.00
#
_symmetry.space_group_name_H-M   'P 1'
#
loop_
_entity.id
_entity.type
_entity.pdbx_description
1 polymer ?
#
loop_
_entity_poly.entity_id
_entity_poly.type
_entity_poly.pdbx_seq_one_letter_code
_entity_poly.pdbx_strand_id
1 'polypeptide(L)' 'MQQSIKLPIDVEDKEKELLALARLVSYARDSAKTLNVEGVQYCLELALASLLQEVEYISDKNVLPTVDLMALGSLGRC' A
#
# COMPACT_ATOMS: atom_id res chain seq x y z
N MET A 1 10.00 -19.79 22.36
CA MET A 1 9.44 -20.03 21.01
C MET A 1 8.40 -18.96 20.73
N GLN A 2 8.77 -17.88 20.05
CA GLN A 2 7.81 -16.85 19.62
C GLN A 2 7.43 -17.20 18.18
N GLN A 3 6.22 -17.73 17.99
CA GLN A 3 5.67 -17.94 16.66
C GLN A 3 5.22 -16.57 16.14
N SER A 4 6.06 -15.98 15.28
CA SER A 4 5.66 -14.82 14.49
C SER A 4 4.54 -15.27 13.57
N ILE A 5 3.33 -14.78 13.82
CA ILE A 5 2.16 -15.01 12.99
C ILE A 5 2.41 -14.28 11.67
N LYS A 6 3.08 -14.96 10.73
CA LYS A 6 3.22 -14.51 9.35
C LYS A 6 1.99 -15.02 8.61
N LEU A 7 0.87 -14.30 8.72
CA LEU A 7 -0.23 -14.52 7.79
C LEU A 7 0.29 -14.17 6.38
N PRO A 8 0.13 -15.05 5.38
CA PRO A 8 0.40 -14.69 4.01
C PRO A 8 -0.70 -13.70 3.59
N ILE A 9 -0.41 -12.41 3.70
CA ILE A 9 -1.30 -11.37 3.19
C ILE A 9 -1.12 -11.38 1.68
N ASP A 10 -2.20 -11.69 0.96
CA ASP A 10 -2.23 -11.58 -0.50
C ASP A 10 -2.00 -10.12 -0.92
N VAL A 11 -1.43 -9.87 -2.10
CA VAL A 11 -1.11 -8.51 -2.54
C VAL A 11 -2.40 -7.66 -2.67
N GLU A 12 -3.51 -8.26 -3.11
CA GLU A 12 -4.82 -7.61 -3.14
C GLU A 12 -5.35 -7.30 -1.73
N ASP A 13 -5.10 -8.20 -0.78
CA ASP A 13 -5.49 -8.00 0.61
C ASP A 13 -4.64 -6.90 1.28
N LYS A 14 -3.35 -6.81 0.94
CA LYS A 14 -2.46 -5.75 1.40
C LYS A 14 -2.90 -4.37 0.89
N GLU A 15 -3.28 -4.26 -0.38
CA GLU A 15 -3.79 -3.02 -0.96
C GLU A 15 -5.08 -2.56 -0.25
N LYS A 16 -6.03 -3.49 -0.04
CA LYS A 16 -7.27 -3.23 0.69
C LYS A 16 -7.02 -2.78 2.13
N GLU A 17 -6.10 -3.42 2.83
CA GLU A 17 -5.72 -3.06 4.19
C GLU A 17 -5.10 -1.66 4.27
N LEU A 18 -4.22 -1.31 3.32
CA LEU A 18 -3.61 0.02 3.26
C LEU A 18 -4.64 1.11 2.95
N LEU A 19 -5.59 0.85 2.05
CA LEU A 19 -6.71 1.76 1.78
C LEU A 19 -7.63 1.92 3.00
N ALA A 20 -7.90 0.84 3.73
CA ALA A 20 -8.65 0.90 4.98
C ALA A 20 -7.92 1.75 6.04
N LEU A 21 -6.60 1.59 6.16
CA LEU A 21 -5.77 2.39 7.05
C LEU A 21 -5.75 3.87 6.63
N ALA A 22 -5.63 4.18 5.34
CA ALA A 22 -5.69 5.55 4.82
C ALA A 22 -7.02 6.23 5.13
N ARG A 23 -8.14 5.51 5.05
CA ARG A 23 -9.46 6.01 5.47
C ARG A 23 -9.50 6.34 6.96
N LEU A 24 -8.93 5.48 7.81
CA LEU A 24 -8.85 5.71 9.25
C LEU A 24 -7.99 6.94 9.59
N VAL A 25 -6.83 7.08 8.96
CA VAL A 25 -5.94 8.23 9.16
C VAL A 25 -6.61 9.52 8.67
N SER A 26 -7.35 9.47 7.56
CA SER A 26 -8.12 10.62 7.08
C SER A 26 -9.16 11.07 8.10
N TYR A 27 -9.91 10.14 8.69
CA TYR A 27 -10.87 10.44 9.75
C TYR A 27 -10.20 11.05 10.99
N ALA A 28 -9.05 10.49 11.40
CA ALA A 28 -8.29 11.02 12.53
C ALA A 28 -7.78 12.45 12.25
N ARG A 29 -7.31 12.73 11.02
CA ARG A 29 -6.87 14.06 10.59
C ARG A 29 -8.01 15.05 10.67
N ASP A 30 -9.18 14.69 10.15
CA ASP A 30 -10.36 15.56 10.15
C ASP A 30 -10.83 15.83 11.59
N SER A 31 -10.76 14.82 12.46
CA SER A 31 -11.01 14.96 13.90
C SER A 31 -10.01 15.93 14.57
N ALA A 32 -8.71 15.80 14.26
CA ALA A 32 -7.67 16.68 14.79
C ALA A 32 -7.85 18.14 14.31
N LYS A 33 -8.30 18.32 13.06
CA LYS A 33 -8.66 19.62 12.51
C LYS A 33 -9.85 20.24 13.24
N THR A 34 -10.91 19.47 13.51
CA THR A 34 -12.07 19.93 14.30
C THR A 34 -11.68 20.30 15.73
N LEU A 35 -10.74 19.58 16.33
CA LEU A 35 -10.23 19.84 17.69
C LEU A 35 -9.15 20.93 17.73
N ASN A 36 -8.78 21.51 16.59
CA ASN A 36 -7.75 22.54 16.44
C ASN A 36 -6.37 22.13 17.00
N VAL A 37 -6.00 20.85 16.83
CA VAL A 37 -4.72 20.28 17.27
C VAL A 37 -3.76 20.18 16.08
N GLU A 38 -3.18 21.33 15.70
CA GLU A 38 -2.42 21.49 14.44
C GLU A 38 -1.22 20.54 14.31
N GLY A 39 -0.46 20.33 15.40
CA GLY A 39 0.69 19.42 15.36
C GLY A 39 0.29 17.97 15.06
N VAL A 40 -0.84 17.52 15.61
CA VAL A 40 -1.38 16.17 15.35
C VAL A 40 -1.94 16.08 13.93
N GLN A 41 -2.64 17.12 13.47
CA GLN A 41 -3.14 17.19 12.09
C GLN A 41 -1.99 17.04 11.08
N TYR A 42 -0.89 17.77 11.27
CA TYR A 42 0.27 17.71 10.38
C TYR A 42 0.89 16.31 10.32
N CYS A 43 1.09 15.66 11.47
CA CYS A 43 1.60 14.29 11.51
C CYS A 43 0.67 13.29 10.77
N LEU A 44 -0.65 13.49 10.86
CA LEU A 44 -1.63 12.65 10.19
C LEU A 44 -1.66 12.90 8.67
N GLU A 45 -1.43 14.13 8.22
CA GLU A 45 -1.26 14.45 6.79
C GLU A 45 -0.03 13.76 6.20
N LEU A 46 1.10 13.77 6.92
CA LEU A 46 2.31 13.06 6.51
C LEU A 46 2.09 11.54 6.46
N ALA A 47 1.44 10.97 7.47
CA ALA A 47 1.13 9.54 7.51
C ALA A 47 0.21 9.16 6.34
N LEU A 48 -0.80 9.99 6.03
CA LEU A 48 -1.71 9.74 4.91
C LEU A 48 -0.98 9.77 3.57
N ALA A 49 -0.08 10.74 3.36
CA ALA A 49 0.71 10.83 2.14
C ALA A 49 1.59 9.58 1.93
N SER A 50 2.25 9.12 2.99
CA SER A 50 3.06 7.89 2.95
C SER A 50 2.23 6.64 2.66
N LEU A 51 1.00 6.55 3.18
CA LEU A 51 0.11 5.42 2.91
C LEU A 51 -0.36 5.40 1.45
N LEU A 52 -0.73 6.55 0.90
CA LEU A 52 -1.15 6.65 -0.50
C LEU A 52 0.00 6.31 -1.47
N GLN A 53 1.22 6.71 -1.14
CA GLN A 53 2.41 6.34 -1.91
C GLN A 53 2.65 4.81 -1.91
N GLU A 54 2.47 4.14 -0.77
CA GLU A 54 2.61 2.68 -0.69
C GLU A 54 1.49 1.96 -1.46
N VAL A 55 0.27 2.51 -1.47
CA VAL A 55 -0.83 1.98 -2.30
C VAL A 55 -0.47 2.07 -3.78
N GLU A 56 -0.02 3.24 -4.26
CA GLU A 56 0.40 3.44 -5.65
C GLU A 56 1.50 2.45 -6.06
N TYR A 57 2.50 2.28 -5.21
CA TYR A 57 3.59 1.32 -5.42
C TYR A 57 3.12 -0.14 -5.53
N ILE A 58 2.09 -0.53 -4.78
CA ILE A 58 1.53 -1.88 -4.83
C ILE A 58 0.66 -2.06 -6.08
N SER A 59 -0.16 -1.06 -6.41
CA SER A 59 -0.98 -1.06 -7.61
C SER A 59 -0.11 -1.17 -8.87
N ASP A 60 1.03 -0.46 -8.94
CA ASP A 60 1.99 -0.58 -10.05
C ASP A 60 2.60 -2.00 -10.16
N LYS A 61 2.85 -2.65 -9.02
CA LYS A 61 3.37 -4.04 -9.00
C LYS A 61 2.34 -5.06 -9.48
N ASN A 62 1.05 -4.79 -9.30
CA ASN A 62 -0.02 -5.65 -9.82
C ASN A 62 -0.20 -5.53 -11.34
N VAL A 63 0.37 -4.51 -11.99
CA VAL A 63 0.33 -4.34 -13.45
C VAL A 63 1.41 -5.18 -14.16
N LEU A 64 2.39 -5.76 -13.43
CA LEU A 64 3.47 -6.55 -14.00
C LEU A 64 3.52 -8.02 -13.50
N PRO A 65 2.65 -8.90 -14.04
CA PRO A 65 3.09 -10.28 -14.23
C PRO A 65 2.83 -10.85 -15.65
N THR A 66 2.48 -10.03 -16.66
CA THR A 66 2.12 -10.56 -18.00
C THR A 66 3.14 -10.35 -19.11
N VAL A 67 4.29 -9.71 -18.88
CA VAL A 67 5.30 -9.46 -19.95
C VAL A 67 6.51 -10.40 -19.94
N ASP A 68 6.72 -11.23 -18.91
CA ASP A 68 7.90 -12.11 -18.82
C ASP A 68 7.68 -13.56 -19.31
N LEU A 69 6.60 -13.84 -20.05
CA LEU A 69 6.40 -15.16 -20.69
C LEU A 69 6.66 -15.17 -22.21
N MET A 70 6.91 -14.02 -22.84
CA MET A 70 7.20 -13.96 -24.29
C MET A 70 8.70 -13.90 -24.65
N ALA A 71 9.60 -13.72 -23.67
CA ALA A 71 11.03 -13.56 -23.93
C ALA A 71 11.86 -14.86 -23.84
N LEU A 72 11.30 -15.98 -23.36
CA LEU A 72 12.01 -17.27 -23.22
C LEU A 72 11.76 -18.27 -24.36
N GLY A 73 10.99 -17.89 -25.38
CA GLY A 73 10.57 -18.80 -26.47
C GLY A 73 11.41 -18.77 -27.76
N SER A 74 12.37 -17.85 -27.93
CA SER A 74 13.01 -17.62 -29.24
C SER A 74 14.52 -17.88 -29.33
N LEU A 75 15.15 -18.46 -28.30
CA LEU A 75 16.48 -19.07 -28.45
C LEU A 75 16.34 -20.53 -28.89
N GLY A 76 15.88 -20.71 -30.13
CA GLY A 76 15.68 -22.02 -30.74
C GLY A 76 15.79 -21.97 -32.25
N ARG A 77 17.01 -22.16 -32.75
CA ARG A 77 17.38 -22.65 -34.10
C ARG A 77 16.80 -21.87 -35.30
N CYS A 78 17.66 -21.07 -35.94
CA CYS A 78 18.15 -21.29 -37.31
C CYS A 78 19.32 -20.33 -37.57
#